data_AF-A0A923TZ45-F1
#
_entry.id   AF-A0A923TZ45-F1
#
_cell.length_a   1.000
_cell.length_b   1.000
_cell.length_c   1.000
_cell.angle_alpha   90.00
_cell.angle_beta   90.00
_cell.angle_gamma   90.00
#
_symmetry.space_group_name_H-M   'P 1'
#
loop_
_entity.id
_entity.type
_entity.pdbx_description
1 polymer ?
#
loop_
_entity_poly.entity_id
_entity_poly.type
_entity_poly.pdbx_seq_one_letter_code
_entity_poly.pdbx_strand_id
1 'polypeptide(L)' 'MYNSIGQLVLNAGTSLNINVSSLYSGTYLVNIKTVKSSLVKKIVIK' A
#
# COMPACT_ATOMS: atom_id res chain seq x y z
N MET A 1 0.31 -3.62 -1.65
CA MET A 1 0.58 -2.19 -1.97
C MET A 1 1.12 -2.13 -3.38
N TYR A 2 0.57 -1.25 -4.20
CA TYR A 2 0.92 -1.07 -5.60
C TYR A 2 1.49 0.33 -5.83
N ASN A 3 2.48 0.46 -6.71
CA ASN A 3 2.98 1.78 -7.13
C ASN A 3 2.09 2.40 -8.22
N SER A 4 2.47 3.59 -8.70
CA SER A 4 1.73 4.36 -9.70
C SER A 4 1.57 3.67 -11.06
N ILE A 5 2.41 2.68 -11.38
CA ILE A 5 2.33 1.89 -12.61
C ILE A 5 1.67 0.52 -12.39
N GLY A 6 1.07 0.29 -11.21
CA GLY A 6 0.30 -0.91 -10.91
C GLY A 6 1.13 -2.14 -10.51
N GLN A 7 2.43 -1.99 -10.28
CA GLN A 7 3.28 -3.10 -9.82
C GLN A 7 3.07 -3.33 -8.33
N LEU A 8 2.97 -4.60 -7.92
CA LEU A 8 2.94 -5.00 -6.51
C LEU A 8 4.33 -4.75 -5.89
N VAL A 9 4.39 -3.87 -4.89
CA VAL A 9 5.64 -3.51 -4.20
C VAL A 9 5.76 -4.22 -2.86
N LEU A 10 4.64 -4.41 -2.15
CA LEU A 10 4.61 -5.06 -0.83
C LEU A 10 3.33 -5.87 -0.67
N ASN A 11 3.46 -7.08 -0.14
CA ASN A 11 2.35 -7.93 0.28
C ASN A 11 2.59 -8.38 1.72
N ALA A 12 1.72 -8.00 2.64
CA ALA A 12 1.73 -8.45 4.02
C ALA A 12 0.35 -8.99 4.36
N GLY A 13 0.32 -9.99 5.24
CA GLY A 13 -0.90 -10.64 5.69
C GLY A 13 -1.70 -9.76 6.65
N THR A 14 -1.70 -10.12 7.93
CA THR A 14 -2.59 -9.53 8.94
C THR A 14 -2.05 -8.26 9.61
N SER A 15 -0.74 -8.00 9.50
CA SER A 15 -0.11 -6.79 10.06
C SER A 15 0.89 -6.22 9.06
N LEU A 16 0.76 -4.93 8.77
CA LEU A 16 1.62 -4.19 7.86
C LEU A 16 2.11 -2.93 8.58
N ASN A 17 3.36 -2.95 9.01
CA ASN A 17 4.05 -1.77 9.51
C ASN A 17 5.06 -1.34 8.44
N ILE A 18 4.77 -0.24 7.75
CA ILE A 18 5.68 0.33 6.74
C ILE A 18 6.27 1.61 7.31
N ASN A 19 7.60 1.66 7.37
CA ASN A 19 8.28 2.93 7.55
C ASN A 19 8.16 3.74 6.24
N VAL A 20 7.45 4.87 6.30
CA VAL A 20 7.26 5.76 5.14
C VAL A 20 8.58 6.35 4.63
N SER A 21 9.62 6.43 5.46
CA SER A 21 10.94 6.92 5.04
C SER A 21 11.70 5.95 4.13
N SER A 22 11.33 4.68 4.09
CA SER A 22 11.94 3.67 3.18
C SER A 22 11.21 3.56 1.85
N LEU A 23 10.16 4.34 1.63
CA LEU A 23 9.44 4.41 0.36
C LEU A 23 9.93 5.62 -0.44
N TYR A 24 10.08 5.45 -1.75
CA TYR A 24 10.40 6.56 -2.65
C TYR A 24 9.23 7.55 -2.73
N SER A 25 9.51 8.82 -3.02
CA SER A 25 8.49 9.83 -3.29
C SER A 25 7.59 9.35 -4.43
N GLY A 26 6.28 9.42 -4.26
CA GLY A 26 5.34 8.93 -5.25
C GLY A 26 3.93 8.65 -4.72
N THR A 27 3.08 8.15 -5.60
CA THR A 27 1.73 7.71 -5.27
C THR A 27 1.68 6.20 -5.17
N TYR A 28 1.07 5.71 -4.09
CA TYR A 28 0.87 4.29 -3.83
C TYR A 28 -0.59 3.99 -3.56
N LEU A 29 -1.02 2.80 -3.99
CA LEU A 29 -2.34 2.24 -3.68
C LEU A 29 -2.19 1.11 -2.67
N VAL A 30 -2.92 1.20 -1.58
CA VAL A 30 -2.99 0.15 -0.56
C VAL A 30 -4.35 -0.51 -0.68
N ASN A 31 -4.35 -1.81 -0.97
CA ASN A 31 -5.54 -2.63 -0.91
C ASN A 31 -5.54 -3.35 0.45
N ILE A 32 -6.57 -3.08 1.26
CA ILE A 32 -6.77 -3.66 2.58
C ILE A 32 -7.94 -4.61 2.46
N LYS A 33 -7.66 -5.91 2.53
CA LYS A 33 -8.67 -6.96 2.49
C LYS A 33 -8.87 -7.52 3.89
N THR A 34 -10.08 -7.38 4.39
CA THR A 34 -10.54 -8.04 5.61
C THR A 34 -11.43 -9.22 5.22
N VAL A 35 -11.72 -10.10 6.18
CA VAL A 35 -12.63 -11.25 5.96
C VAL A 35 -14.02 -10.79 5.45
N LYS A 36 -14.46 -9.58 5.81
CA LYS A 36 -15.81 -9.07 5.52
C LYS A 36 -15.87 -7.99 4.44
N SER A 37 -14.74 -7.38 4.06
CA SER A 37 -14.73 -6.23 3.15
C SER A 37 -13.35 -5.99 2.52
N SER A 38 -13.34 -5.32 1.37
CA SER A 38 -12.13 -4.83 0.70
C SER A 38 -12.18 -3.31 0.59
N LEU A 39 -11.06 -2.65 0.89
CA LEU A 39 -10.92 -1.20 0.82
C LEU A 39 -9.66 -0.84 0.03
N VAL A 40 -9.76 0.15 -0.85
CA VAL A 40 -8.59 0.73 -1.54
C VAL A 40 -8.35 2.14 -1.02
N LYS A 41 -7.11 2.43 -0.61
CA LYS A 41 -6.66 3.75 -0.17
C LYS A 41 -5.49 4.23 -1.00
N LYS A 42 -5.52 5.51 -1.37
CA LYS A 42 -4.40 6.21 -2.03
C LYS A 42 -3.54 6.90 -0.98
N ILE A 43 -2.23 6.71 -1.07
CA ILE A 43 -1.21 7.36 -0.23
C ILE A 43 -0.29 8.15 -1.16
N VAL A 44 0.04 9.38 -0.78
CA VAL A 44 1.01 10.22 -1.50
C VAL A 44 2.17 10.50 -0.56
N ILE A 45 3.37 10.11 -0.97
CA ILE A 45 4.62 10.33 -0.25
C ILE A 45 5.38 11.42 -0.99
N LYS A 46 5.76 12.46 -0.25
CA LYS A 46 6.48 13.63 -0.77
C LYS A 46 7.94 13.57 -0.31
#